data_AF-X1JXP3-F1
#
_entry.id   AF-X1JXP3-F1
#
_cell.length_a   1.000
_cell.length_b   1.000
_cell.length_c   1.000
_cell.angle_alpha   90.00
_cell.angle_beta   90.00
_cell.angle_gamma   90.00
#
_symmetry.space_group_name_H-M   'P 1'
#
loop_
_entity.id
_entity.type
_entity.pdbx_description
1 polymer ?
#
loop_
_entity_poly.entity_id
_entity_poly.type
_entity_poly.pdbx_seq_one_letter_code
_entity_poly.pdbx_strand_id
1 'polypeptide(L)'
;MEGEVTSYTIVLSPPGMDRMFLHNPGANDTFTSRDINFDLVSRAKLFHLGYPPLMRKLYENEGREMAEIFRKAKDSGVTTSLDFTLPDPESPSGKVNWPKILEKTLPYVDIFLPSAEEILFMLRKDKFFQLEKKGDILAQLKGEDLSSLSGEMLNYGVKIAAIKCGYRGFYVKTASEDKLSQIGFAGPGDRGNWSGRELWEPTYHV
;
A
#
# COMPACT_ATOMS: atom_id res chain seq x y z
N MET A 1 2.71 5.03 24.95
CA MET A 1 2.56 6.02 26.04
C MET A 1 2.21 5.29 27.32
N GLU A 2 2.53 5.84 28.49
CA GLU A 2 2.12 5.23 29.75
C GLU A 2 0.58 5.11 29.79
N GLY A 3 0.07 3.88 30.01
CA GLY A 3 -1.38 3.60 30.05
C GLY A 3 -2.03 3.14 28.73
N GLU A 4 -1.32 3.10 27.60
CA GLU A 4 -1.86 2.56 26.34
C GLU A 4 -1.87 1.02 26.32
N VAL A 5 -2.91 0.42 25.73
CA VAL A 5 -3.00 -1.04 25.53
C VAL A 5 -2.38 -1.47 24.20
N THR A 6 -1.75 -2.63 24.14
CA THR A 6 -1.25 -3.21 22.88
C THR A 6 -2.41 -3.55 21.94
N SER A 7 -2.19 -3.41 20.63
CA SER A 7 -3.16 -3.80 19.62
C SER A 7 -3.44 -5.31 19.67
N TYR A 8 -4.67 -5.71 19.33
CA TYR A 8 -4.98 -7.12 19.08
C TYR A 8 -6.07 -7.26 18.02
N THR A 9 -6.11 -8.41 17.38
CA THR A 9 -7.15 -8.76 16.40
C THR A 9 -7.73 -10.12 16.76
N ILE A 10 -9.05 -10.22 16.78
CA ILE A 10 -9.76 -11.49 16.82
C ILE A 10 -10.19 -11.81 15.39
N VAL A 11 -9.70 -12.94 14.87
CA VAL A 11 -10.03 -13.41 13.52
C VAL A 11 -11.09 -14.51 13.65
N LEU A 12 -12.25 -14.28 13.07
CA LEU A 12 -13.32 -15.26 12.98
C LEU A 12 -13.31 -15.85 11.57
N SER A 13 -13.22 -17.18 11.45
CA SER A 13 -13.14 -17.87 10.16
C SER A 13 -14.23 -18.95 10.07
N PRO A 14 -15.52 -18.57 9.89
CA PRO A 14 -16.59 -19.54 9.75
C PRO A 14 -16.39 -20.36 8.45
N PRO A 15 -16.70 -21.67 8.46
CA PRO A 15 -16.64 -22.48 7.25
C PRO A 15 -17.54 -21.91 6.14
N GLY A 16 -17.00 -21.79 4.93
CA GLY A 16 -17.74 -21.30 3.75
C GLY A 16 -17.97 -19.78 3.71
N MET A 17 -17.39 -19.02 4.63
CA MET A 17 -17.44 -17.55 4.65
C MET A 17 -16.03 -16.96 4.66
N ASP A 18 -15.90 -15.72 4.20
CA ASP A 18 -14.65 -14.99 4.36
C ASP A 18 -14.39 -14.64 5.84
N ARG A 19 -13.12 -14.41 6.17
CA ARG A 19 -12.68 -14.10 7.53
C ARG A 19 -13.21 -12.73 7.94
N MET A 20 -13.72 -12.66 9.17
CA MET A 20 -14.08 -11.39 9.81
C MET A 20 -12.99 -11.01 10.81
N PHE A 21 -12.64 -9.73 10.85
CA PHE A 21 -11.60 -9.19 11.72
C PHE A 21 -12.21 -8.21 12.71
N LEU A 22 -12.09 -8.51 14.00
CA LEU A 22 -12.40 -7.56 15.07
C LEU A 22 -11.08 -7.00 15.59
N HIS A 23 -10.76 -5.77 15.21
CA HIS A 23 -9.47 -5.16 15.50
C HIS A 23 -9.59 -4.09 16.58
N ASN A 24 -8.74 -4.19 17.61
CA ASN A 24 -8.45 -3.09 18.52
C ASN A 24 -7.08 -2.50 18.14
N PRO A 25 -7.00 -1.27 17.61
CA PRO A 25 -5.74 -0.68 17.18
C PRO A 25 -4.79 -0.38 18.34
N GLY A 26 -5.29 -0.09 19.54
CA GLY A 26 -4.47 0.18 20.73
C GLY A 26 -3.34 1.18 20.45
N ALA A 27 -2.14 0.88 20.93
CA ALA A 27 -0.95 1.73 20.76
C ALA A 27 -0.57 2.02 19.29
N ASN A 28 -1.02 1.23 18.30
CA ASN A 28 -0.77 1.51 16.88
C ASN A 28 -1.35 2.87 16.46
N ASP A 29 -2.44 3.30 17.09
CA ASP A 29 -3.07 4.60 16.85
C ASP A 29 -2.21 5.80 17.28
N THR A 30 -1.09 5.55 17.95
CA THR A 30 -0.14 6.57 18.43
C THR A 30 1.16 6.60 17.64
N PHE A 31 1.38 5.66 16.71
CA PHE A 31 2.65 5.51 15.98
C PHE A 31 2.93 6.69 15.04
N THR A 32 4.13 7.24 15.13
CA THR A 32 4.59 8.39 14.35
C THR A 32 6.04 8.22 13.90
N SER A 33 6.53 9.14 13.07
CA SER A 33 7.94 9.26 12.72
C SER A 33 8.87 9.51 13.91
N ARG A 34 8.35 9.93 15.07
CA ARG A 34 9.17 10.08 16.29
C ARG A 34 9.52 8.75 16.94
N ASP A 35 8.77 7.70 16.62
CA ASP A 35 8.98 6.35 17.15
C ASP A 35 9.98 5.54 16.30
N ILE A 36 10.51 6.14 15.23
CA ILE A 36 11.45 5.52 14.29
C ILE A 36 12.84 6.11 14.48
N ASN A 37 13.82 5.24 14.73
CA ASN A 37 15.22 5.61 14.74
C ASN A 37 15.80 5.56 13.31
N PHE A 38 15.88 6.71 12.65
CA PHE A 38 16.37 6.78 11.27
C PHE A 38 17.88 6.53 11.12
N ASP A 39 18.67 6.66 12.20
CA ASP A 39 20.09 6.26 12.18
C ASP A 39 20.26 4.74 12.10
N LEU A 40 19.26 3.98 12.56
CA LEU A 40 19.18 2.53 12.34
C LEU A 40 18.64 2.23 10.94
N VAL A 41 17.63 2.97 10.48
CA VAL A 41 17.06 2.79 9.13
C VAL A 41 18.13 2.96 8.05
N SER A 42 19.00 3.97 8.16
CA SER A 42 20.07 4.23 7.16
C SER A 42 21.08 3.08 6.99
N ARG A 43 21.10 2.11 7.92
CA ARG A 43 21.95 0.90 7.86
C ARG A 43 21.25 -0.29 7.21
N ALA A 44 19.94 -0.21 6.99
CA ALA A 44 19.16 -1.24 6.33
C ALA A 44 19.23 -1.08 4.80
N LYS A 45 18.82 -2.10 4.05
CA LYS A 45 18.66 -1.99 2.58
C LYS A 45 17.26 -1.52 2.17
N LEU A 46 16.26 -1.90 2.97
CA LEU A 46 14.84 -1.72 2.69
C LEU A 46 14.12 -1.28 3.98
N PHE A 47 13.31 -0.23 3.86
CA PHE A 47 12.31 0.15 4.86
C PHE A 47 10.92 -0.22 4.32
N HIS A 48 10.16 -1.00 5.09
CA HIS A 48 8.81 -1.41 4.73
C HIS A 48 7.81 -0.96 5.80
N LEU A 49 6.71 -0.35 5.39
CA LEU A 49 5.60 -0.01 6.26
C LEU A 49 4.31 -0.65 5.76
N GLY A 50 3.76 -1.54 6.57
CA GLY A 50 2.53 -2.27 6.31
C GLY A 50 1.35 -1.75 7.12
N TYR A 51 0.16 -1.78 6.53
CA TYR A 51 -1.13 -1.47 7.14
C TYR A 51 -1.29 -0.08 7.80
N PRO A 52 -0.77 1.04 7.23
CA PRO A 52 -1.07 2.38 7.75
C PRO A 52 -2.55 2.73 7.93
N PRO A 53 -3.51 2.20 7.15
CA PRO A 53 -4.93 2.45 7.40
C PRO A 53 -5.43 2.05 8.79
N LEU A 54 -4.72 1.19 9.52
CA LEU A 54 -5.05 0.78 10.90
C LEU A 54 -4.35 1.63 11.98
N MET A 55 -3.63 2.67 11.60
CA MET A 55 -2.86 3.51 12.51
C MET A 55 -3.34 4.96 12.39
N ARG A 56 -4.17 5.41 13.35
CA ARG A 56 -4.83 6.73 13.30
C ARG A 56 -3.92 7.90 12.91
N LYS A 57 -2.72 7.98 13.50
CA LYS A 57 -1.75 9.05 13.19
C LYS A 57 -1.30 9.07 11.72
N LEU A 58 -1.35 7.94 11.03
CA LEU A 58 -0.83 7.82 9.68
C LEU A 58 -1.82 8.26 8.59
N TYR A 59 -3.12 8.28 8.86
CA TYR A 59 -4.13 8.78 7.90
C TYR A 59 -4.76 10.12 8.30
N GLU A 60 -4.73 10.52 9.58
CA GLU A 60 -5.22 11.84 9.99
C GLU A 60 -4.42 12.97 9.34
N ASN A 61 -4.97 14.19 9.35
CA ASN A 61 -4.31 15.38 8.80
C ASN A 61 -3.83 15.17 7.35
N GLU A 62 -4.63 14.45 6.56
CA GLU A 62 -4.34 14.11 5.17
C GLU A 62 -2.99 13.40 5.01
N GLY A 63 -2.70 12.46 5.91
CA GLY A 63 -1.54 11.58 5.80
C GLY A 63 -0.19 12.24 6.08
N ARG A 64 -0.18 13.41 6.74
CA ARG A 64 1.06 14.17 7.00
C ARG A 64 2.14 13.33 7.67
N GLU A 65 1.77 12.52 8.66
CA GLU A 65 2.75 11.70 9.39
C GLU A 65 3.31 10.57 8.52
N MET A 66 2.46 9.91 7.73
CA MET A 66 2.90 8.86 6.81
C MET A 66 3.85 9.41 5.74
N ALA A 67 3.52 10.56 5.15
CA ALA A 67 4.40 11.22 4.18
C ALA A 67 5.76 11.59 4.81
N GLU A 68 5.77 12.09 6.06
CA GLU A 68 7.01 12.42 6.77
C GLU A 68 7.88 11.19 7.07
N ILE A 69 7.27 10.06 7.46
CA ILE A 69 7.97 8.79 7.65
C ILE A 69 8.67 8.38 6.36
N PHE A 70 7.95 8.36 5.23
CA PHE A 70 8.52 7.93 3.96
C PHE A 70 9.55 8.91 3.42
N ARG A 71 9.36 10.22 3.60
CA ARG A 71 10.37 11.22 3.25
C ARG A 71 11.68 10.98 4.00
N LYS A 72 11.64 10.85 5.33
CA LYS A 72 12.84 10.58 6.15
C LYS A 72 13.51 9.24 5.80
N ALA A 73 12.71 8.20 5.56
CA ALA A 73 13.24 6.91 5.13
C ALA A 73 13.94 7.05 3.77
N LYS A 74 13.31 7.72 2.82
CA LYS A 74 13.88 7.97 1.48
C LYS A 74 15.18 8.78 1.54
N ASP A 75 15.21 9.83 2.36
CA ASP A 75 16.40 10.68 2.58
C ASP A 75 17.56 9.89 3.20
N SER A 76 17.28 8.76 3.86
CA SER A 76 18.30 7.86 4.43
C SER A 76 18.93 6.90 3.40
N GLY A 77 18.50 6.95 2.13
CA GLY A 77 19.07 6.17 1.01
C GLY A 77 18.54 4.74 0.87
N VAL A 78 17.71 4.26 1.79
CA VAL A 78 17.11 2.93 1.70
C VAL A 78 16.05 2.87 0.61
N THR A 79 15.81 1.67 0.07
CA THR A 79 14.59 1.44 -0.71
C THR A 79 13.38 1.51 0.20
N THR A 80 12.29 2.14 -0.25
CA THR A 80 11.06 2.27 0.52
C THR A 80 9.93 1.41 -0.06
N SER A 81 9.23 0.69 0.80
CA SER A 81 8.11 -0.16 0.42
C SER A 81 6.89 0.13 1.28
N LEU A 82 5.72 0.18 0.66
CA LEU A 82 4.43 0.42 1.30
C LEU A 82 3.46 -0.69 0.94
N ASP A 83 2.80 -1.24 1.95
CA ASP A 83 1.65 -2.13 1.77
C ASP A 83 0.46 -1.67 2.62
N PHE A 84 -0.73 -1.84 2.07
CA PHE A 84 -1.97 -1.38 2.66
C PHE A 84 -2.86 -2.56 3.08
N THR A 85 -3.92 -2.20 3.80
CA THR A 85 -5.06 -3.05 4.08
C THR A 85 -6.31 -2.29 3.68
N LEU A 86 -7.37 -3.01 3.33
CA LEU A 86 -8.64 -2.38 2.99
C LEU A 86 -9.23 -1.69 4.25
N PRO A 87 -9.46 -0.37 4.23
CA PRO A 87 -10.12 0.32 5.34
C PRO A 87 -11.59 -0.11 5.41
N ASP A 88 -12.14 -0.28 6.62
CA ASP A 88 -13.59 -0.36 6.81
C ASP A 88 -14.20 0.97 6.33
N PRO A 89 -15.13 0.96 5.34
CA PRO A 89 -15.77 2.16 4.81
C PRO A 89 -16.40 3.09 5.85
N GLU A 90 -16.88 2.53 6.97
CA GLU A 90 -17.54 3.26 8.04
C GLU A 90 -16.58 3.75 9.13
N SER A 91 -15.35 3.23 9.17
CA SER A 91 -14.32 3.70 10.08
C SER A 91 -13.83 5.12 9.72
N PRO A 92 -13.15 5.83 10.65
CA PRO A 92 -12.50 7.09 10.33
C PRO A 92 -11.54 6.98 9.14
N SER A 93 -10.77 5.88 9.06
CA SER A 93 -9.85 5.56 7.97
C SER A 93 -10.56 5.34 6.64
N GLY A 94 -11.77 4.76 6.64
CA GLY A 94 -12.59 4.61 5.44
C GLY A 94 -13.15 5.94 4.91
N LYS A 95 -13.21 6.97 5.74
CA LYS A 95 -13.86 8.27 5.45
C LYS A 95 -12.89 9.37 5.01
N VAL A 96 -11.57 9.15 5.08
CA VAL A 96 -10.59 10.14 4.63
C VAL A 96 -10.46 10.23 3.11
N ASN A 97 -9.84 11.32 2.64
CA ASN A 97 -9.48 11.51 1.24
C ASN A 97 -8.18 10.76 0.91
N TRP A 98 -8.29 9.47 0.59
CA TRP A 98 -7.16 8.63 0.21
C TRP A 98 -6.37 9.13 -1.00
N PRO A 99 -6.99 9.63 -2.10
CA PRO A 99 -6.24 10.18 -3.23
C PRO A 99 -5.23 11.26 -2.79
N LYS A 100 -5.65 12.18 -1.92
CA LYS A 100 -4.78 13.24 -1.39
C LYS A 100 -3.68 12.71 -0.47
N ILE A 101 -3.97 11.68 0.32
CA ILE A 101 -2.97 11.02 1.19
C ILE A 101 -1.89 10.34 0.33
N LEU A 102 -2.32 9.62 -0.71
CA LEU A 102 -1.43 8.91 -1.63
C LEU A 102 -0.58 9.88 -2.45
N GLU A 103 -1.17 10.95 -2.99
CA GLU A 103 -0.45 12.01 -3.71
C GLU A 103 0.71 12.61 -2.88
N LYS A 104 0.52 12.80 -1.57
CA LYS A 104 1.56 13.32 -0.66
C LYS A 104 2.63 12.29 -0.27
N THR A 105 2.28 11.01 -0.25
CA THR A 105 3.14 9.95 0.32
C THR A 105 3.93 9.22 -0.76
N LEU A 106 3.27 8.82 -1.84
CA LEU A 106 3.84 7.97 -2.88
C LEU A 106 5.07 8.52 -3.62
N PRO A 107 5.33 9.85 -3.71
CA PRO A 107 6.59 10.35 -4.26
C PRO A 107 7.84 9.77 -3.54
N TYR A 108 7.71 9.48 -2.26
CA TYR A 108 8.78 8.95 -1.39
C TYR A 108 8.77 7.43 -1.27
N VAL A 109 7.83 6.74 -1.94
CA VAL A 109 7.71 5.28 -1.98
C VAL A 109 8.35 4.76 -3.27
N ASP A 110 9.20 3.74 -3.16
CA ASP A 110 9.77 3.05 -4.33
C ASP A 110 8.85 1.93 -4.82
N ILE A 111 8.35 1.11 -3.89
CA ILE A 111 7.54 -0.08 -4.17
C ILE A 111 6.20 0.03 -3.43
N PHE A 112 5.09 0.06 -4.16
CA PHE A 112 3.75 0.10 -3.56
C PHE A 112 2.95 -1.15 -3.95
N LEU A 113 2.45 -1.88 -2.94
CA LEU A 113 1.99 -3.26 -3.06
C LEU A 113 0.50 -3.50 -2.68
N PRO A 114 -0.46 -2.62 -2.97
CA PRO A 114 -1.85 -2.78 -2.53
C PRO A 114 -2.55 -3.97 -3.21
N SER A 115 -3.68 -4.41 -2.66
CA SER A 115 -4.60 -5.30 -3.37
C SER A 115 -5.41 -4.52 -4.41
N ALA A 116 -6.00 -5.21 -5.36
CA ALA A 116 -6.84 -4.57 -6.36
C ALA A 116 -8.05 -3.88 -5.72
N GLU A 117 -8.65 -4.49 -4.71
CA GLU A 117 -9.75 -3.93 -3.92
C GLU A 117 -9.31 -2.72 -3.11
N GLU A 118 -8.13 -2.79 -2.46
CA GLU A 118 -7.55 -1.68 -1.69
C GLU A 118 -7.34 -0.44 -2.56
N ILE A 119 -6.62 -0.59 -3.68
CA ILE A 119 -6.31 0.56 -4.53
C ILE A 119 -7.55 1.07 -5.27
N LEU A 120 -8.50 0.19 -5.62
CA LEU A 120 -9.78 0.60 -6.16
C LEU A 120 -10.61 1.39 -5.15
N PHE A 121 -10.69 0.94 -3.90
CA PHE A 121 -11.39 1.66 -2.83
C PHE A 121 -10.80 3.06 -2.64
N MET A 122 -9.47 3.14 -2.62
CA MET A 122 -8.76 4.38 -2.33
C MET A 122 -8.82 5.38 -3.47
N LEU A 123 -8.65 4.95 -4.72
CA LEU A 123 -8.60 5.87 -5.85
C LEU A 123 -9.97 6.10 -6.50
N ARG A 124 -10.89 5.12 -6.41
CA ARG A 124 -12.15 5.08 -7.15
C ARG A 124 -13.29 4.49 -6.31
N LYS A 125 -13.50 5.07 -5.12
CA LYS A 125 -14.46 4.61 -4.09
C LYS A 125 -15.87 4.32 -4.61
N ASP A 126 -16.40 5.15 -5.52
CA ASP A 126 -17.73 4.91 -6.11
C ASP A 126 -17.76 3.63 -6.95
N LYS A 127 -16.72 3.38 -7.75
CA LYS A 127 -16.60 2.16 -8.55
C LYS A 127 -16.41 0.94 -7.65
N PHE A 128 -15.65 1.06 -6.57
CA PHE A 128 -15.52 0.00 -5.57
C PHE A 128 -16.91 -0.46 -5.08
N PHE A 129 -17.75 0.45 -4.57
CA PHE A 129 -19.08 0.07 -4.07
C PHE A 129 -20.02 -0.43 -5.17
N GLN A 130 -19.87 0.05 -6.41
CA GLN A 130 -20.65 -0.46 -7.54
C GLN A 130 -20.31 -1.92 -7.86
N LEU A 131 -19.02 -2.30 -7.79
CA LEU A 131 -18.58 -3.67 -8.03
C LEU A 131 -18.88 -4.58 -6.83
N GLU A 132 -18.68 -4.09 -5.61
CA GLU A 132 -18.98 -4.82 -4.37
C GLU A 132 -20.45 -5.27 -4.32
N LYS A 133 -21.38 -4.37 -4.69
CA LYS A 133 -22.83 -4.70 -4.79
C LYS A 133 -23.15 -5.79 -5.80
N LYS A 134 -22.27 -6.00 -6.80
CA LYS A 134 -22.43 -7.04 -7.83
C LYS A 134 -21.73 -8.35 -7.47
N GLY A 135 -21.03 -8.40 -6.34
CA GLY A 135 -20.32 -9.58 -5.84
C GLY A 135 -18.81 -9.42 -5.90
N ASP A 136 -18.11 -10.48 -6.31
CA ASP A 136 -16.64 -10.53 -6.32
C ASP A 136 -16.04 -9.41 -7.19
N ILE A 137 -15.38 -8.45 -6.56
CA ILE A 137 -14.73 -7.31 -7.22
C ILE A 137 -13.61 -7.82 -8.15
N LEU A 138 -12.80 -8.77 -7.70
CA LEU A 138 -11.68 -9.30 -8.48
C LEU A 138 -12.18 -9.97 -9.74
N ALA A 139 -13.28 -10.74 -9.71
CA ALA A 139 -13.85 -11.37 -10.90
C ALA A 139 -14.25 -10.35 -11.98
N GLN A 140 -14.60 -9.13 -11.57
CA GLN A 140 -15.15 -8.10 -12.45
C GLN A 140 -14.07 -7.17 -13.05
N LEU A 141 -12.88 -7.07 -12.44
CA LEU A 141 -11.80 -6.21 -12.93
C LEU A 141 -11.16 -6.77 -14.22
N LYS A 142 -10.83 -5.89 -15.15
CA LYS A 142 -10.11 -6.21 -16.39
C LYS A 142 -8.66 -5.73 -16.33
N GLY A 143 -7.82 -6.22 -17.24
CA GLY A 143 -6.43 -5.74 -17.36
C GLY A 143 -6.33 -4.23 -17.56
N GLU A 144 -7.26 -3.62 -18.28
CA GLU A 144 -7.36 -2.16 -18.46
C GLU A 144 -7.59 -1.41 -17.14
N ASP A 145 -8.36 -1.98 -16.21
CA ASP A 145 -8.58 -1.39 -14.89
C ASP A 145 -7.28 -1.41 -14.07
N LEU A 146 -6.57 -2.53 -14.08
CA LEU A 146 -5.28 -2.69 -13.40
C LEU A 146 -4.20 -1.79 -14.01
N SER A 147 -4.19 -1.64 -15.33
CA SER A 147 -3.29 -0.74 -16.06
C SER A 147 -3.54 0.72 -15.73
N SER A 148 -4.80 1.12 -15.60
CA SER A 148 -5.20 2.47 -15.21
C SER A 148 -4.82 2.77 -13.76
N LEU A 149 -5.16 1.88 -12.82
CA LEU A 149 -4.84 2.03 -11.39
C LEU A 149 -3.33 2.09 -11.14
N SER A 150 -2.56 1.17 -11.74
CA SER A 150 -1.10 1.16 -11.61
C SER A 150 -0.44 2.35 -12.30
N GLY A 151 -0.98 2.82 -13.43
CA GLY A 151 -0.54 4.06 -14.09
C GLY A 151 -0.70 5.28 -13.17
N GLU A 152 -1.81 5.39 -12.45
CA GLU A 152 -2.00 6.46 -11.47
C GLU A 152 -1.02 6.36 -10.29
N MET A 153 -0.74 5.15 -9.80
CA MET A 153 0.29 4.94 -8.77
C MET A 153 1.67 5.43 -9.25
N LEU A 154 2.05 5.10 -10.49
CA LEU A 154 3.30 5.58 -11.10
C LEU A 154 3.31 7.11 -11.28
N ASN A 155 2.16 7.71 -11.63
CA ASN A 155 2.02 9.16 -11.75
C ASN A 155 2.17 9.88 -10.39
N TYR A 156 1.71 9.28 -9.29
CA TYR A 156 2.02 9.77 -7.95
C TYR A 156 3.49 9.57 -7.54
N GLY A 157 4.25 8.83 -8.34
CA GLY A 157 5.69 8.79 -8.25
C GLY A 157 6.27 7.48 -7.74
N VAL A 158 5.50 6.40 -7.57
CA VAL A 158 6.09 5.07 -7.26
C VAL A 158 6.89 4.55 -8.46
N LYS A 159 7.82 3.64 -8.20
CA LYS A 159 8.76 3.14 -9.22
C LYS A 159 8.36 1.74 -9.65
N ILE A 160 7.80 0.96 -8.72
CA ILE A 160 7.21 -0.35 -8.94
C ILE A 160 5.81 -0.35 -8.30
N ALA A 161 4.78 -0.38 -9.15
CA ALA A 161 3.40 -0.54 -8.74
C ALA A 161 3.02 -2.01 -8.89
N ALA A 162 2.69 -2.68 -7.78
CA ALA A 162 2.40 -4.09 -7.76
C ALA A 162 1.06 -4.33 -7.07
N ILE A 163 0.12 -4.97 -7.78
CA ILE A 163 -1.26 -5.15 -7.35
C ILE A 163 -1.49 -6.63 -7.06
N LYS A 164 -1.83 -6.94 -5.80
CA LYS A 164 -2.25 -8.28 -5.38
C LYS A 164 -3.66 -8.54 -5.95
N CYS A 165 -3.81 -9.52 -6.84
CA CYS A 165 -5.08 -9.86 -7.48
C CYS A 165 -5.68 -11.19 -6.95
N GLY A 166 -5.32 -11.59 -5.73
CA GLY A 166 -5.86 -12.79 -5.08
C GLY A 166 -5.67 -14.06 -5.91
N TYR A 167 -6.76 -14.79 -6.14
CA TYR A 167 -6.76 -16.01 -6.96
C TYR A 167 -6.48 -15.75 -8.45
N ARG A 168 -6.55 -14.49 -8.89
CA ARG A 168 -6.26 -14.07 -10.27
C ARG A 168 -4.79 -13.69 -10.47
N GLY A 169 -3.94 -13.92 -9.48
CA GLY A 169 -2.51 -13.73 -9.64
C GLY A 169 -1.97 -12.42 -9.08
N PHE A 170 -0.93 -11.93 -9.74
CA PHE A 170 -0.19 -10.74 -9.35
C PHE A 170 0.08 -9.88 -10.57
N TYR A 171 -0.25 -8.59 -10.46
CA TYR A 171 -0.06 -7.62 -11.52
C TYR A 171 1.09 -6.67 -11.16
N VAL A 172 1.99 -6.38 -12.09
CA VAL A 172 3.11 -5.46 -11.87
C VAL A 172 3.24 -4.50 -13.04
N LYS A 173 3.40 -3.21 -12.73
CA LYS A 173 3.80 -2.19 -13.68
C LYS A 173 4.97 -1.39 -13.12
N THR A 174 6.01 -1.20 -13.94
CA THR A 174 7.23 -0.54 -13.51
C THR A 174 7.47 0.75 -14.30
N ALA A 175 8.12 1.70 -13.63
CA ALA A 175 8.54 2.94 -14.26
C ALA A 175 9.68 2.73 -15.26
N SER A 176 10.03 3.79 -15.97
CA SER A 176 11.20 3.84 -16.84
C SER A 176 12.51 3.69 -16.06
N GLU A 177 13.56 3.30 -16.77
CA GLU A 177 14.89 3.07 -16.20
C GLU A 177 15.46 4.27 -15.42
N ASP A 178 15.21 5.50 -15.89
CA ASP A 178 15.64 6.73 -15.20
C ASP A 178 14.97 6.86 -13.82
N LYS A 179 13.69 6.48 -13.69
CA LYS A 179 12.98 6.47 -12.41
C LYS A 179 13.42 5.30 -11.53
N LEU A 180 13.62 4.11 -12.10
CA LEU A 180 14.14 2.94 -11.38
C LEU A 180 15.54 3.21 -10.82
N SER A 181 16.34 4.07 -11.46
CA SER A 181 17.66 4.46 -10.97
C SER A 181 17.63 5.19 -9.62
N GLN A 182 16.47 5.74 -9.25
CA GLN A 182 16.24 6.47 -8.01
C GLN A 182 15.86 5.57 -6.84
N ILE A 183 15.64 4.26 -7.07
CA ILE A 183 15.39 3.31 -5.99
C ILE A 183 16.65 3.20 -5.12
N GLY A 184 16.45 3.10 -3.79
CA GLY A 184 17.54 3.03 -2.83
C GLY A 184 18.36 1.73 -2.86
N PHE A 185 18.99 1.40 -1.73
CA PHE A 185 19.99 0.33 -1.64
C PHE A 185 19.52 -1.09 -2.03
N ALA A 186 18.22 -1.35 -2.12
CA ALA A 186 17.62 -2.61 -2.57
C ALA A 186 16.97 -2.49 -3.97
N GLY A 187 17.46 -1.60 -4.84
CA GLY A 187 17.01 -1.51 -6.22
C GLY A 187 17.26 -2.77 -7.06
N PRO A 188 16.55 -2.96 -8.19
CA PRO A 188 16.73 -4.11 -9.06
C PRO A 188 18.15 -4.14 -9.64
N GLY A 189 18.75 -5.33 -9.68
CA GLY A 189 20.12 -5.53 -10.17
C GLY A 189 20.28 -5.29 -11.67
N ASP A 190 19.29 -5.69 -12.47
CA ASP A 190 19.21 -5.41 -13.92
C ASP A 190 18.06 -4.44 -14.19
N ARG A 191 18.36 -3.15 -14.20
CA ARG A 191 17.35 -2.09 -14.36
C ARG A 191 16.73 -2.08 -15.76
N GLY A 192 17.50 -2.43 -16.79
CA GLY A 192 17.01 -2.53 -18.16
C GLY A 192 15.95 -3.63 -18.27
N ASN A 193 16.17 -4.78 -17.63
CA ASN A 193 15.17 -5.85 -17.58
C ASN A 193 13.91 -5.47 -16.79
N TRP A 194 13.99 -4.56 -15.82
CA TRP A 194 12.84 -4.09 -15.04
C TRP A 194 12.15 -2.86 -15.65
N SER A 195 12.75 -2.18 -16.62
CA SER A 195 12.25 -0.91 -17.17
C SER A 195 10.96 -1.09 -17.97
N GLY A 196 9.95 -0.26 -17.67
CA GLY A 196 8.72 -0.15 -18.48
C GLY A 196 7.94 -1.45 -18.66
N ARG A 197 8.02 -2.36 -17.68
CA ARG A 197 7.32 -3.64 -17.70
C ARG A 197 5.87 -3.45 -17.29
N GLU A 198 5.00 -4.26 -17.89
CA GLU A 198 3.61 -4.43 -17.48
C GLU A 198 3.26 -5.91 -17.62
N LEU A 199 3.01 -6.58 -16.50
CA LEU A 199 2.88 -8.04 -16.40
C LEU A 199 1.68 -8.39 -15.52
N TRP A 200 1.00 -9.48 -15.86
CA TRP A 200 -0.03 -10.06 -15.03
C TRP A 200 0.06 -11.58 -15.10
N GLU A 201 0.47 -12.19 -14.00
CA GLU A 201 0.80 -13.62 -13.94
C GLU A 201 0.01 -14.31 -12.83
N PRO A 202 -0.42 -15.58 -13.02
CA PRO A 202 -1.00 -16.39 -11.96
C PRO A 202 -0.05 -16.57 -10.76
N THR A 203 -0.59 -16.72 -9.54
CA THR A 203 0.21 -16.91 -8.32
C THR A 203 0.89 -18.28 -8.29
N TYR A 204 0.29 -19.27 -8.97
CA TYR A 204 0.81 -20.62 -9.10
C TYR A 204 0.65 -21.07 -10.55
N HIS A 205 1.69 -21.69 -11.11
CA HIS A 205 1.55 -22.50 -12.32
C HIS A 205 0.95 -23.84 -11.89
N VAL A 206 -0.28 -24.12 -12.32
CA VAL A 206 -0.95 -25.40 -12.11
C VAL A 206 -0.77 -26.26 -13.35
#